data_AF-B6G117-F1
#
_entry.id   AF-B6G117-F1
#
_cell.length_a   1.000
_cell.length_b   1.000
_cell.length_c   1.000
_cell.angle_alpha   90.00
_cell.angle_beta   90.00
_cell.angle_gamma   90.00
#
_symmetry.space_group_name_H-M   'P 1'
#
loop_
_entity.id
_entity.type
_entity.pdbx_description
1 polymer ?
#
loop_
_entity_poly.entity_id
_entity_poly.type
_entity_poly.pdbx_seq_one_letter_code
_entity_poly.pdbx_strand_id
1 'polypeptide(L)'
;MRNKKIIIGIAIAILAGVALVLSNNYEEKQKQESEIDIHGGAVAEKKADKELMDIFKKNHDEEIITYAQQDMNNDGKDDLLVIYYVNKNSNQMTVVASKGDEYILTEPIPAPIDDQQISFKNIDDKDEMEVIVSGSKNGNVGYAIYRLEGNEMIDLFGQDMESCC
;
A
#
# COMPACT_ATOMS: atom_id res chain seq x y z
N MET A 1 43.54 30.97 -34.51
CA MET A 1 42.71 31.31 -33.32
C MET A 1 41.24 30.84 -33.40
N ARG A 2 40.75 30.28 -34.52
CA ARG A 2 39.33 29.90 -34.71
C ARG A 2 38.93 28.57 -34.03
N ASN A 3 39.86 27.64 -33.85
CA ASN A 3 39.56 26.28 -33.37
C ASN A 3 39.45 26.15 -31.83
N LYS A 4 40.17 26.99 -31.06
CA LYS A 4 40.10 26.94 -29.58
C LYS A 4 38.71 27.35 -29.06
N LYS A 5 38.04 28.32 -29.69
CA LYS A 5 36.68 28.74 -29.30
C LYS A 5 35.63 27.67 -29.57
N ILE A 6 35.79 26.90 -30.67
CA ILE A 6 34.90 25.78 -31.01
C ILE A 6 35.07 24.62 -30.03
N ILE A 7 36.31 24.27 -29.70
CA ILE A 7 36.61 23.18 -28.74
C ILE A 7 36.10 23.53 -27.33
N ILE A 8 36.25 24.78 -26.88
CA ILE A 8 35.71 25.24 -25.58
C ILE A 8 34.17 25.20 -25.58
N GLY A 9 33.52 25.61 -26.67
CA GLY A 9 32.05 25.53 -26.79
C GLY A 9 31.52 24.10 -26.71
N ILE A 10 32.20 23.15 -27.35
CA ILE A 10 31.84 21.72 -27.30
C ILE A 10 32.02 21.15 -25.88
N ALA A 11 33.13 21.48 -25.20
CA ALA A 11 33.37 21.03 -23.84
C ALA A 11 32.31 21.53 -22.85
N ILE A 12 31.86 22.79 -22.98
CA ILE A 12 30.79 23.35 -22.14
C ILE A 12 29.45 22.65 -22.42
N ALA A 13 29.12 22.37 -23.69
CA ALA A 13 27.90 21.67 -24.05
C ALA A 13 27.85 20.24 -23.49
N ILE A 14 28.97 19.53 -23.50
CA ILE A 14 29.07 18.18 -22.91
C ILE A 14 28.89 18.24 -21.39
N LEU A 15 29.55 19.19 -20.71
CA LEU A 15 29.40 19.35 -19.26
C LEU A 15 27.97 19.72 -18.86
N ALA A 16 27.30 20.60 -19.62
CA ALA A 16 25.91 20.94 -19.40
C ALA A 16 24.98 19.74 -19.62
N GLY A 17 25.20 18.95 -20.67
CA GLY A 17 24.42 17.74 -20.94
C GLY A 17 24.57 16.68 -19.85
N VAL A 18 25.78 16.45 -19.36
CA VAL A 18 26.04 15.52 -18.25
C VAL A 18 25.37 16.00 -16.96
N ALA A 19 25.45 17.29 -16.63
CA ALA A 19 24.78 17.85 -15.47
C ALA A 19 23.25 17.70 -15.54
N LEU A 20 22.66 17.86 -16.73
CA LEU A 20 21.21 17.70 -16.96
C LEU A 20 20.76 16.24 -16.76
N VAL A 21 21.51 15.28 -17.31
CA VAL A 21 21.23 13.84 -17.12
C VAL A 21 21.35 13.44 -15.64
N LEU A 22 22.39 13.92 -14.96
CA LEU A 22 22.57 13.65 -13.53
C LEU A 22 21.46 14.27 -12.67
N SER A 23 20.98 15.47 -13.02
CA SER A 23 19.86 16.13 -12.34
C SER A 23 18.56 15.36 -12.52
N ASN A 24 18.25 14.93 -13.75
CA ASN A 24 17.03 14.15 -14.02
C ASN A 24 17.04 12.81 -13.26
N ASN A 25 18.15 12.08 -13.27
CA ASN A 25 18.27 10.82 -12.54
C ASN A 25 18.16 11.01 -11.02
N TYR A 26 18.61 12.16 -10.50
CA TYR A 26 18.49 12.50 -9.09
C TYR A 26 17.04 12.81 -8.71
N GLU A 27 16.32 13.55 -9.55
CA GLU A 27 14.89 13.82 -9.36
C GLU A 27 14.03 12.55 -9.45
N GLU A 28 14.32 11.63 -10.38
CA GLU A 28 13.62 10.34 -10.47
C GLU A 28 13.83 9.47 -9.22
N LYS A 29 15.06 9.41 -8.68
CA LYS A 29 15.32 8.72 -7.42
C LYS A 29 14.58 9.33 -6.24
N GLN A 30 14.56 10.66 -6.13
CA GLN A 30 13.80 11.35 -5.09
C GLN A 30 12.30 11.07 -5.21
N LYS A 31 11.77 10.97 -6.43
CA LYS A 31 10.36 10.65 -6.68
C LYS A 31 10.02 9.22 -6.22
N GLN A 32 10.89 8.26 -6.52
CA GLN A 32 10.72 6.85 -6.13
C GLN A 32 10.91 6.63 -4.61
N GLU A 33 11.84 7.35 -3.96
CA GLU A 33 12.00 7.29 -2.49
C GLU A 33 10.92 8.08 -1.74
N SER A 34 10.32 9.11 -2.36
CA SER A 34 9.16 9.81 -1.80
C SER A 34 7.85 9.00 -1.87
N GLU A 35 7.84 7.90 -2.64
CA GLU A 35 6.77 6.91 -2.67
C GLU A 35 6.99 5.77 -1.66
N ILE A 36 7.99 5.88 -0.75
CA ILE A 36 8.10 5.00 0.41
C ILE A 36 7.02 5.40 1.41
N ASP A 37 5.92 4.66 1.36
CA ASP A 37 4.73 4.80 2.17
C ASP A 37 5.02 4.45 3.64
N ILE A 38 5.31 5.48 4.46
CA ILE A 38 5.40 5.38 5.92
C ILE A 38 4.48 6.43 6.54
N HIS A 39 3.24 5.99 6.77
CA HIS A 39 2.26 6.42 7.76
C HIS A 39 2.24 7.87 8.31
N GLY A 40 1.03 8.45 8.25
CA GLY A 40 0.49 9.23 9.37
C GLY A 40 0.75 10.73 9.34
N GLY A 41 0.20 11.44 8.36
CA GLY A 41 0.16 12.90 8.40
C GLY A 41 -0.26 13.50 7.07
N ALA A 42 -1.57 13.72 6.90
CA ALA A 42 -2.21 14.56 5.90
C ALA A 42 -1.35 14.91 4.65
N VAL A 43 -1.31 14.02 3.66
CA VAL A 43 -0.96 14.39 2.28
C VAL A 43 -1.84 13.58 1.33
N ALA A 44 -2.38 14.27 0.33
CA ALA A 44 -3.28 13.80 -0.72
C ALA A 44 -3.39 12.28 -0.84
N GLU A 45 -4.48 11.73 -0.28
CA GLU A 45 -4.93 10.35 -0.45
C GLU A 45 -4.70 9.94 -1.90
N LYS A 46 -3.91 8.87 -2.15
CA LYS A 46 -4.12 8.07 -3.35
C LYS A 46 -5.53 7.50 -3.15
N LYS A 47 -6.52 8.28 -3.60
CA LYS A 47 -7.93 7.95 -3.48
C LYS A 47 -8.06 6.53 -3.98
N ALA A 48 -8.66 5.66 -3.16
CA ALA A 48 -8.91 4.29 -3.57
C ALA A 48 -9.41 4.27 -5.01
N ASP A 49 -8.84 3.38 -5.82
CA ASP A 49 -9.40 3.05 -7.11
C ASP A 49 -10.94 2.99 -6.98
N LYS A 50 -11.60 3.80 -7.81
CA LYS A 50 -13.03 4.05 -7.67
C LYS A 50 -13.83 2.76 -7.89
N GLU A 51 -13.36 1.89 -8.78
CA GLU A 51 -14.03 0.62 -9.07
C GLU A 51 -13.98 -0.32 -7.86
N LEU A 52 -12.80 -0.51 -7.27
CA LEU A 52 -12.63 -1.36 -6.08
C LEU A 52 -13.47 -0.85 -4.90
N MET A 53 -13.46 0.46 -4.68
CA MET A 53 -14.23 1.10 -3.62
C MET A 53 -15.74 0.99 -3.85
N ASP A 54 -16.21 1.12 -5.11
CA ASP A 54 -17.62 0.93 -5.46
C ASP A 54 -18.06 -0.53 -5.27
N ILE A 55 -17.17 -1.50 -5.56
CA ILE A 55 -17.41 -2.93 -5.32
C ILE A 55 -17.57 -3.19 -3.82
N PHE A 56 -16.68 -2.66 -2.98
CA PHE A 56 -16.82 -2.77 -1.52
C PHE A 56 -18.17 -2.20 -1.06
N LYS A 57 -18.47 -0.94 -1.43
CA LYS A 57 -19.71 -0.23 -1.01
C LYS A 57 -21.01 -0.83 -1.56
N LYS A 58 -20.93 -1.66 -2.59
CA LYS A 58 -22.10 -2.41 -3.10
C LYS A 58 -22.45 -3.60 -2.20
N ASN A 59 -21.47 -4.13 -1.47
CA ASN A 59 -21.61 -5.31 -0.62
C ASN A 59 -21.62 -4.96 0.89
N HIS A 60 -21.22 -3.74 1.24
CA HIS A 60 -21.11 -3.23 2.61
C HIS A 60 -21.74 -1.85 2.75
N ASP A 61 -22.55 -1.66 3.78
CA ASP A 61 -23.15 -0.38 4.16
C ASP A 61 -22.42 0.26 5.37
N GLU A 62 -21.46 -0.46 5.95
CA GLU A 62 -20.71 -0.07 7.14
C GLU A 62 -19.79 1.14 6.91
N GLU A 63 -19.51 1.86 8.01
CA GLU A 63 -18.56 2.97 7.98
C GLU A 63 -17.13 2.44 7.81
N ILE A 64 -16.45 2.93 6.77
CA ILE A 64 -15.04 2.61 6.54
C ILE A 64 -14.19 3.38 7.55
N ILE A 65 -13.34 2.66 8.27
CA ILE A 65 -12.39 3.23 9.23
C ILE A 65 -11.11 3.61 8.49
N THR A 66 -10.52 2.67 7.76
CA THR A 66 -9.31 2.88 6.96
C THR A 66 -9.23 1.85 5.84
N TYR A 67 -8.39 2.10 4.85
CA TYR A 67 -8.16 1.21 3.72
C TYR A 67 -6.76 1.40 3.16
N ALA A 68 -6.26 0.40 2.44
CA ALA A 68 -5.00 0.48 1.72
C ALA A 68 -5.04 -0.36 0.44
N GLN A 69 -4.22 -0.01 -0.54
CA GLN A 69 -4.17 -0.68 -1.85
C GLN A 69 -2.77 -1.17 -2.18
N GLN A 70 -2.69 -2.40 -2.68
CA GLN A 70 -1.49 -3.03 -3.18
C GLN A 70 -1.88 -4.28 -3.97
N ASP A 71 -1.08 -4.67 -4.95
CA ASP A 71 -1.20 -5.99 -5.61
C ASP A 71 -0.85 -7.10 -4.59
N MET A 72 -1.88 -7.70 -3.97
CA MET A 72 -1.71 -8.67 -2.89
C MET A 72 -1.53 -10.10 -3.42
N ASN A 73 -2.18 -10.41 -4.54
CA ASN A 73 -2.11 -11.72 -5.18
C ASN A 73 -1.06 -11.82 -6.31
N ASN A 74 -0.35 -10.72 -6.60
CA ASN A 74 0.68 -10.59 -7.63
C ASN A 74 0.18 -10.87 -9.06
N ASP A 75 -1.05 -10.42 -9.37
CA ASP A 75 -1.65 -10.54 -10.70
C ASP A 75 -1.41 -9.30 -11.60
N GLY A 76 -0.71 -8.30 -11.07
CA GLY A 76 -0.39 -7.04 -11.75
C GLY A 76 -1.47 -5.96 -11.62
N LYS A 77 -2.50 -6.17 -10.78
CA LYS A 77 -3.54 -5.19 -10.46
C LYS A 77 -3.55 -4.92 -8.95
N ASP A 78 -3.77 -3.66 -8.58
CA ASP A 78 -3.93 -3.30 -7.16
C ASP A 78 -5.21 -3.94 -6.61
N ASP A 79 -5.12 -4.57 -5.44
CA ASP A 79 -6.24 -5.01 -4.62
C ASP A 79 -6.55 -3.97 -3.53
N LEU A 80 -7.73 -4.03 -2.90
CA LEU A 80 -8.16 -3.08 -1.86
C LEU A 80 -8.48 -3.81 -0.55
N LEU A 81 -7.71 -3.55 0.50
CA LEU A 81 -8.05 -3.96 1.87
C LEU A 81 -8.82 -2.84 2.55
N VAL A 82 -9.95 -3.19 3.17
CA VAL A 82 -10.81 -2.25 3.90
C VAL A 82 -11.01 -2.73 5.32
N ILE A 83 -10.76 -1.86 6.29
CA ILE A 83 -11.19 -2.03 7.69
C ILE A 83 -12.42 -1.15 7.91
N TYR A 84 -13.49 -1.75 8.45
CA TYR A 84 -14.77 -1.07 8.64
C TYR A 84 -15.39 -1.38 10.00
N TYR A 85 -16.22 -0.45 10.48
CA TYR A 85 -16.88 -0.50 11.77
C TYR A 85 -18.15 -1.35 11.70
N VAL A 86 -18.24 -2.38 12.55
CA VAL A 86 -19.44 -3.22 12.65
C VAL A 86 -20.30 -2.78 13.83
N ASN A 87 -19.69 -2.66 15.01
CA ASN A 87 -20.33 -2.15 16.22
C ASN A 87 -19.28 -1.72 17.26
N LYS A 88 -19.73 -1.18 18.39
CA LYS A 88 -18.87 -0.61 19.45
C LYS A 88 -17.77 -1.54 20.00
N ASN A 89 -17.88 -2.85 19.76
CA ASN A 89 -16.95 -3.86 20.27
C ASN A 89 -16.31 -4.69 19.15
N SER A 90 -16.51 -4.33 17.88
CA SER A 90 -16.01 -5.12 16.75
C SER A 90 -15.84 -4.27 15.50
N ASN A 91 -14.65 -4.37 14.93
CA ASN A 91 -14.34 -3.99 13.57
C ASN A 91 -14.04 -5.26 12.76
N GLN A 92 -14.17 -5.16 11.44
CA GLN A 92 -13.83 -6.22 10.51
C GLN A 92 -12.99 -5.69 9.38
N MET A 93 -12.30 -6.60 8.69
CA MET A 93 -11.59 -6.31 7.47
C MET A 93 -11.85 -7.36 6.39
N THR A 94 -11.86 -6.89 5.15
CA THR A 94 -12.01 -7.72 3.94
C THR A 94 -11.11 -7.15 2.84
N VAL A 95 -10.81 -7.97 1.84
CA VAL A 95 -10.10 -7.56 0.63
C VAL A 95 -11.02 -7.69 -0.58
N VAL A 96 -11.09 -6.63 -1.39
CA VAL A 96 -11.57 -6.70 -2.77
C VAL A 96 -10.36 -7.00 -3.65
N ALA A 97 -10.31 -8.19 -4.23
CA ALA A 97 -9.18 -8.62 -5.05
C ALA A 97 -9.58 -9.05 -6.45
N SER A 98 -8.71 -8.85 -7.43
CA SER A 98 -8.94 -9.43 -8.76
C SER A 98 -8.76 -10.95 -8.74
N LYS A 99 -9.51 -11.63 -9.61
CA LYS A 99 -9.39 -13.07 -9.85
C LYS A 99 -9.70 -13.35 -11.31
N GLY A 100 -8.66 -13.22 -12.15
CA GLY A 100 -8.82 -13.26 -13.60
C GLY A 100 -9.54 -12.01 -14.10
N ASP A 101 -10.73 -12.21 -14.67
CA ASP A 101 -11.56 -11.13 -15.25
C ASP A 101 -12.65 -10.61 -14.27
N GLU A 102 -12.75 -11.20 -13.07
CA GLU A 102 -13.72 -10.83 -12.03
C GLU A 102 -13.01 -10.28 -10.78
N TYR A 103 -13.80 -9.72 -9.86
CA TYR A 103 -13.36 -9.34 -8.53
C TYR A 103 -14.06 -10.22 -7.48
N ILE A 104 -13.34 -10.54 -6.42
CA ILE A 104 -13.85 -11.25 -5.25
C ILE A 104 -13.82 -10.32 -4.03
N LEU A 105 -14.68 -10.61 -3.05
CA LEU A 105 -14.50 -10.16 -1.68
C LEU A 105 -14.09 -11.37 -0.84
N THR A 106 -13.07 -11.22 -0.01
CA THR A 106 -12.73 -12.25 0.97
C THR A 106 -13.78 -12.29 2.08
N GLU A 107 -13.92 -13.44 2.74
CA GLU A 107 -14.68 -13.49 3.98
C GLU A 107 -14.12 -12.47 5.00
N PRO A 108 -14.97 -11.70 5.70
CA PRO A 108 -14.49 -10.74 6.67
C PRO A 108 -13.83 -11.41 7.88
N ILE A 109 -12.68 -10.88 8.31
CA ILE A 109 -12.00 -11.30 9.53
C ILE A 109 -11.91 -10.15 10.55
N PRO A 110 -11.77 -10.43 11.86
CA PRO A 110 -11.72 -9.39 12.88
C PRO A 110 -10.54 -8.44 12.69
N ALA A 111 -10.75 -7.15 12.98
CA ALA A 111 -9.73 -6.10 12.91
C ALA A 111 -9.65 -5.32 14.25
N PRO A 112 -8.52 -4.67 14.57
CA PRO A 112 -8.35 -3.92 15.80
C PRO A 112 -9.44 -2.85 16.03
N ILE A 113 -9.77 -2.56 17.30
CA ILE A 113 -10.80 -1.57 17.68
C ILE A 113 -10.34 -0.12 17.52
N ASP A 114 -9.10 0.18 17.88
CA ASP A 114 -8.51 1.52 17.84
C ASP A 114 -7.19 1.53 17.05
N ASP A 115 -6.74 2.71 16.63
CA ASP A 115 -5.42 2.98 16.03
C ASP A 115 -5.02 2.04 14.88
N GLN A 116 -5.95 1.71 13.98
CA GLN A 116 -5.70 0.75 12.91
C GLN A 116 -4.67 1.26 11.92
N GLN A 117 -3.70 0.40 11.62
CA GLN A 117 -2.66 0.64 10.62
C GLN A 117 -2.56 -0.56 9.70
N ILE A 118 -2.38 -0.29 8.41
CA ILE A 118 -2.15 -1.28 7.36
C ILE A 118 -0.82 -0.93 6.69
N SER A 119 0.02 -1.92 6.47
CA SER A 119 1.22 -1.80 5.64
C SER A 119 1.45 -3.07 4.85
N PHE A 120 2.23 -2.99 3.78
CA PHE A 120 2.53 -4.13 2.92
C PHE A 120 4.03 -4.36 2.87
N LYS A 121 4.45 -5.62 2.89
CA LYS A 121 5.85 -5.97 2.77
C LYS A 121 6.00 -7.38 2.23
N ASN A 122 6.89 -7.57 1.25
CA ASN A 122 7.33 -8.90 0.88
C ASN A 122 8.37 -9.36 1.93
N ILE A 123 7.98 -10.30 2.78
CA ILE A 123 8.75 -10.74 3.94
C ILE A 123 9.49 -12.05 3.65
N ASP A 124 8.92 -12.92 2.82
CA ASP A 124 9.47 -14.25 2.53
C ASP A 124 9.91 -14.46 1.07
N ASP A 125 10.00 -13.38 0.30
CA ASP A 125 10.41 -13.35 -1.11
C ASP A 125 9.56 -14.26 -2.02
N LYS A 126 8.29 -14.50 -1.63
CA LYS A 126 7.30 -15.16 -2.49
C LYS A 126 6.58 -14.16 -3.37
N ASP A 127 5.75 -14.71 -4.26
CA ASP A 127 5.00 -13.94 -5.24
C ASP A 127 3.91 -13.11 -4.53
N GLU A 128 3.13 -13.70 -3.62
CA GLU A 128 2.07 -12.99 -2.89
C GLU A 128 2.65 -11.96 -1.90
N MET A 129 2.02 -10.79 -1.79
CA MET A 129 2.44 -9.73 -0.87
C MET A 129 1.82 -9.94 0.53
N GLU A 130 2.64 -9.86 1.58
CA GLU A 130 2.10 -9.88 2.94
C GLU A 130 1.51 -8.53 3.35
N VAL A 131 0.39 -8.63 4.05
CA VAL A 131 -0.31 -7.53 4.69
C VAL A 131 0.00 -7.54 6.17
N ILE A 132 0.48 -6.42 6.66
CA ILE A 132 0.73 -6.17 8.06
C ILE A 132 -0.42 -5.31 8.60
N VAL A 133 -1.12 -5.80 9.62
CA VAL A 133 -2.17 -5.04 10.32
C VAL A 133 -1.80 -4.90 11.78
N SER A 134 -1.96 -3.70 12.32
CA SER A 134 -1.80 -3.44 13.75
C SER A 134 -2.86 -2.48 14.27
N GLY A 135 -3.04 -2.48 15.58
CA GLY A 135 -3.88 -1.50 16.27
C GLY A 135 -3.90 -1.77 17.76
N SER A 136 -4.89 -1.19 18.43
CA SER A 136 -4.98 -1.23 19.88
C SER A 136 -6.41 -1.46 20.39
N LYS A 137 -6.54 -1.83 21.66
CA LYS A 137 -7.81 -1.86 22.41
C LYS A 137 -7.52 -1.78 23.89
N ASN A 138 -8.08 -0.76 24.57
CA ASN A 138 -7.93 -0.59 26.02
C ASN A 138 -6.47 -0.64 26.53
N GLY A 139 -5.53 -0.11 25.74
CA GLY A 139 -4.10 -0.08 26.07
C GLY A 139 -3.31 -1.34 25.70
N ASN A 140 -3.97 -2.39 25.19
CA ASN A 140 -3.27 -3.49 24.51
C ASN A 140 -2.94 -3.09 23.07
N VAL A 141 -1.79 -3.53 22.58
CA VAL A 141 -1.37 -3.32 21.18
C VAL A 141 -1.16 -4.69 20.55
N GLY A 142 -1.71 -4.87 19.37
CA GLY A 142 -1.70 -6.12 18.62
C GLY A 142 -1.19 -5.91 17.22
N TYR A 143 -0.60 -6.97 16.67
CA TYR A 143 0.01 -6.99 15.36
C TYR A 143 -0.21 -8.35 14.70
N ALA A 144 -0.50 -8.37 13.41
CA ALA A 144 -0.63 -9.60 12.64
C ALA A 144 -0.15 -9.42 11.20
N ILE A 145 0.30 -10.52 10.62
CA ILE A 145 0.74 -10.64 9.24
C ILE A 145 -0.21 -11.61 8.54
N TYR A 146 -0.84 -11.15 7.48
CA TYR A 146 -1.74 -11.94 6.66
C TYR A 146 -1.20 -12.08 5.25
N ARG A 147 -1.64 -13.12 4.54
CA ARG A 147 -1.46 -13.28 3.09
C ARG A 147 -2.79 -13.62 2.44
N LEU A 148 -3.06 -13.00 1.29
CA LEU A 148 -4.18 -13.38 0.46
C LEU A 148 -3.83 -14.68 -0.28
N GLU A 149 -4.48 -15.78 0.08
CA GLU A 149 -4.34 -17.06 -0.63
C GLU A 149 -5.70 -17.47 -1.21
N GLY A 150 -5.84 -17.42 -2.53
CA GLY A 150 -7.10 -17.70 -3.20
C GLY A 150 -8.18 -16.66 -2.88
N ASN A 151 -9.09 -17.00 -1.97
CA ASN A 151 -10.21 -16.13 -1.57
C ASN A 151 -10.18 -15.77 -0.07
N GLU A 152 -9.09 -16.11 0.63
CA GLU A 152 -9.03 -16.00 2.08
C GLU A 152 -7.79 -15.22 2.51
N MET A 153 -7.95 -14.46 3.59
CA MET A 153 -6.84 -13.83 4.31
C MET A 153 -6.30 -14.83 5.33
N ILE A 154 -5.17 -15.45 5.02
CA ILE A 154 -4.51 -16.43 5.89
C ILE A 154 -3.65 -15.70 6.91
N ASP A 155 -3.89 -15.97 8.20
CA ASP A 155 -3.01 -15.51 9.29
C ASP A 155 -1.69 -16.31 9.26
N LEU A 156 -0.60 -15.63 8.95
CA LEU A 156 0.74 -16.20 8.96
C LEU A 156 1.39 -16.07 10.34
N PHE A 157 1.04 -15.01 11.08
CA PHE A 157 1.59 -14.69 12.38
C PHE A 157 0.76 -13.60 13.08
N GLY A 158 0.38 -13.82 14.33
CA GLY A 158 -0.25 -12.83 15.19
C GLY A 158 0.44 -12.72 16.56
N GLN A 159 0.59 -11.50 17.05
CA GLN A 159 0.97 -11.20 18.42
C GLN A 159 -0.06 -10.26 19.04
N ASP A 160 -0.71 -10.72 20.12
CA ASP A 160 -1.67 -9.96 20.93
C ASP A 160 -2.87 -9.37 20.14
N MET A 161 -3.05 -9.77 18.87
CA MET A 161 -4.11 -9.29 17.98
C MET A 161 -5.51 -9.66 18.50
N GLU A 162 -5.67 -10.86 19.09
CA GLU A 162 -6.94 -11.29 19.68
C GLU A 162 -7.41 -10.38 20.84
N SER A 163 -6.47 -9.72 21.53
CA SER A 163 -6.81 -8.76 22.61
C SER A 163 -7.20 -7.38 22.06
N CYS A 164 -7.02 -7.16 20.75
CA CYS A 164 -7.24 -5.88 20.08
C CYS A 164 -8.50 -5.88 19.21
N CYS A 165 -9.00 -7.05 18.79
CA CYS A 165 -10.21 -7.21 17.99
C CYS A 165 -11.48 -7.28 18.85
#